data_AF-A0A7X8HFY2-F1
#
_entry.id   AF-A0A7X8HFY2-F1
#
_cell.length_a   1.000
_cell.length_b   1.000
_cell.length_c   1.000
_cell.angle_alpha   90.00
_cell.angle_beta   90.00
_cell.angle_gamma   90.00
#
_symmetry.space_group_name_H-M   'P 1'
#
loop_
_entity.id
_entity.type
_entity.pdbx_description
1 polymer ?
#
loop_
_entity_poly.entity_id
_entity_poly.type
_entity_poly.pdbx_seq_one_letter_code
_entity_poly.pdbx_strand_id
1 'polypeptide(L)'
;MECPFCYFLEDFTGVYLRIGVVCNCDTNDHTYRDGYITRKSFLDNTIRLFDSPYRGNVIFTADCDSIFEVYLFPSAPNTIVSEENATETIEQDAMKKDIKIPSVAQMIEERQNLLELAQSSPLEEENSHE
;
A
#
# COMPACT_ATOMS: atom_id res chain seq x y z
N MET A 1 -20.33 6.35 0.03
CA MET A 1 -19.46 6.16 -1.15
C MET A 1 -20.08 5.07 -2.01
N GLU A 2 -20.13 5.27 -3.32
CA GLU A 2 -20.68 4.27 -4.26
C GLU A 2 -19.61 3.40 -4.93
N CYS A 3 -18.33 3.77 -4.79
CA CYS A 3 -17.24 3.00 -5.38
C CYS A 3 -16.87 1.79 -4.49
N PRO A 4 -17.06 0.55 -4.98
CA PRO A 4 -16.70 -0.67 -4.23
C PRO A 4 -15.21 -0.75 -3.93
N PHE A 5 -14.39 -0.17 -4.81
CA PHE A 5 -12.95 -0.14 -4.67
C PHE A 5 -12.50 0.77 -3.54
N CYS A 6 -13.06 1.99 -3.48
CA CYS A 6 -12.74 2.91 -2.40
C CYS A 6 -13.24 2.33 -1.04
N TYR A 7 -14.36 1.56 -1.01
CA TYR A 7 -14.83 0.83 0.19
C TYR A 7 -13.86 -0.27 0.63
N PHE A 8 -13.38 -1.12 -0.30
CA PHE A 8 -12.42 -2.19 0.01
C PHE A 8 -11.11 -1.64 0.61
N LEU A 9 -10.60 -0.53 0.09
CA LEU A 9 -9.33 0.04 0.55
C LEU A 9 -9.42 0.76 1.91
N GLU A 10 -10.63 1.05 2.38
CA GLU A 10 -10.83 1.73 3.67
C GLU A 10 -10.29 0.92 4.85
N ASP A 11 -10.41 -0.41 4.77
CA ASP A 11 -9.88 -1.39 5.73
C ASP A 11 -8.34 -1.41 5.78
N PHE A 12 -7.66 -0.76 4.82
CA PHE A 12 -6.20 -0.68 4.72
C PHE A 12 -5.66 0.72 5.11
N THR A 13 -6.42 1.48 5.89
CA THR A 13 -5.93 2.74 6.46
C THR A 13 -4.64 2.52 7.27
N GLY A 14 -3.63 3.35 7.02
CA GLY A 14 -2.28 3.27 7.60
C GLY A 14 -1.30 2.37 6.83
N VAL A 15 -1.75 1.73 5.75
CA VAL A 15 -0.94 0.84 4.92
C VAL A 15 -0.28 1.63 3.79
N TYR A 16 0.99 1.32 3.52
CA TYR A 16 1.69 1.83 2.33
C TYR A 16 1.29 1.00 1.12
N LEU A 17 0.97 1.65 0.01
CA LEU A 17 0.58 0.96 -1.21
C LEU A 17 1.10 1.66 -2.47
N ARG A 18 1.06 0.92 -3.58
CA ARG A 18 1.28 1.42 -4.93
C ARG A 18 -0.01 1.31 -5.73
N ILE A 19 -0.40 2.39 -6.41
CA ILE A 19 -1.51 2.43 -7.35
C ILE A 19 -0.96 2.60 -8.76
N GLY A 20 -1.40 1.72 -9.67
CA GLY A 20 -1.28 1.91 -11.11
C GLY A 20 -2.53 2.59 -11.65
N VAL A 21 -2.35 3.68 -12.40
CA VAL A 21 -3.42 4.39 -13.11
C VAL A 21 -3.17 4.49 -14.61
N VAL A 22 -4.22 4.35 -15.40
CA VAL A 22 -4.15 4.64 -16.84
C VAL A 22 -4.43 6.13 -17.01
N CYS A 23 -3.45 6.88 -17.55
CA CYS A 23 -3.74 8.25 -17.97
C CYS A 23 -4.41 8.22 -19.34
N ASN A 24 -5.54 8.92 -19.49
CA ASN A 24 -6.19 9.10 -20.79
C ASN A 24 -5.43 10.06 -21.73
N CYS A 25 -4.14 10.32 -21.46
CA CYS A 25 -3.32 11.22 -22.25
C CYS A 25 -2.65 10.46 -23.41
N ASP A 26 -3.46 10.01 -24.39
CA ASP A 26 -3.10 9.49 -25.75
C ASP A 26 -2.00 8.41 -25.89
N THR A 27 -1.26 8.07 -24.83
CA THR A 27 -0.18 7.08 -24.86
C THR A 27 -0.53 5.78 -24.17
N ASN A 28 -1.74 5.67 -23.60
CA ASN A 28 -2.21 4.48 -22.86
C ASN A 28 -1.17 3.99 -21.82
N ASP A 29 -0.33 4.92 -21.33
CA ASP A 29 0.78 4.59 -20.46
C ASP A 29 0.30 4.48 -19.01
N HIS A 30 0.68 3.36 -18.41
CA HIS A 30 0.45 3.08 -17.01
C HIS A 30 1.40 3.92 -16.14
N THR A 31 0.82 4.77 -15.29
CA THR A 31 1.57 5.55 -14.30
C THR A 31 1.42 4.92 -12.93
N TYR A 32 2.54 4.59 -12.28
CA TYR A 32 2.53 4.10 -10.90
C TYR A 32 2.85 5.22 -9.91
N ARG A 33 2.16 5.20 -8.76
CA ARG A 33 2.39 6.11 -7.64
C ARG A 33 2.30 5.36 -6.33
N ASP A 34 3.16 5.75 -5.39
CA ASP A 34 3.30 5.10 -4.10
C ASP A 34 2.96 6.09 -2.99
N GLY A 35 2.32 5.59 -1.92
CA GLY A 35 2.03 6.39 -0.75
C GLY A 35 1.15 5.65 0.25
N TYR A 36 0.79 6.33 1.32
CA TYR A 36 -0.04 5.80 2.39
C TYR A 36 -1.52 6.08 2.16
N ILE A 37 -2.35 5.09 2.52
CA ILE A 37 -3.78 5.32 2.72
C ILE A 37 -3.99 5.88 4.11
N THR A 38 -4.71 6.99 4.18
CA THR A 38 -5.24 7.57 5.42
C THR A 38 -6.78 7.57 5.37
N ARG A 39 -7.44 7.89 6.49
CA ARG A 39 -8.90 8.11 6.50
C ARG A 39 -9.37 9.23 5.55
N LYS A 40 -8.47 10.13 5.18
CA LYS A 40 -8.75 11.24 4.24
C LYS A 40 -8.51 10.86 2.78
N SER A 41 -8.22 9.58 2.50
CA SER A 41 -7.95 9.11 1.14
C SER A 41 -9.18 9.08 0.26
N PHE A 42 -10.36 8.94 0.85
CA PHE A 42 -11.57 8.64 0.11
C PHE A 42 -12.47 9.87 0.02
N LEU A 43 -12.61 10.42 -1.18
CA LEU A 43 -13.48 11.57 -1.43
C LEU A 43 -13.98 11.54 -2.87
N ASP A 44 -15.29 11.70 -3.08
CA ASP A 44 -15.91 11.90 -4.40
C ASP A 44 -15.45 10.90 -5.48
N ASN A 45 -15.47 9.59 -5.16
CA ASN A 45 -14.96 8.50 -6.02
C ASN A 45 -13.49 8.62 -6.43
N THR A 46 -12.70 9.41 -5.71
CA THR A 46 -11.25 9.47 -5.88
C THR A 46 -10.52 8.84 -4.70
N ILE A 47 -9.31 8.37 -4.96
CA ILE A 47 -8.34 7.98 -3.93
C ILE A 47 -7.18 8.95 -3.93
N ARG A 48 -6.81 9.38 -2.72
CA ARG A 48 -5.63 10.19 -2.45
C ARG A 48 -4.56 9.38 -1.74
N LEU A 49 -3.31 9.52 -2.17
CA LEU A 49 -2.16 8.97 -1.46
C LEU A 49 -1.43 10.06 -0.70
N PHE A 50 -0.88 9.69 0.44
CA PHE A 50 -0.16 10.58 1.34
C PHE A 50 1.31 10.17 1.48
N ASP A 51 2.18 11.13 1.76
CA ASP A 51 3.60 10.88 2.04
C ASP A 51 3.86 10.21 3.42
N SER A 52 2.87 10.22 4.31
CA SER A 52 2.94 9.66 5.66
C SER A 52 1.57 9.12 6.10
N PRO A 53 1.52 8.03 6.90
CA PRO A 53 0.28 7.49 7.44
C PRO A 53 -0.40 8.43 8.46
N TYR A 54 0.38 9.32 9.11
CA TYR A 54 -0.13 10.29 10.08
C TYR A 54 0.19 11.71 9.64
N ARG A 55 -0.86 12.54 9.49
CA ARG A 55 -0.76 13.96 9.12
C ARG A 55 0.06 14.23 7.85
N GLY A 56 0.13 13.26 6.95
CA GLY A 56 0.83 13.41 5.68
C GLY A 56 0.16 14.43 4.77
N ASN A 57 0.92 14.90 3.78
CA ASN A 57 0.42 15.71 2.69
C ASN A 57 -0.03 14.82 1.53
N VAL A 58 -1.03 15.28 0.78
CA VAL A 58 -1.48 14.60 -0.45
C VAL A 58 -0.37 14.72 -1.48
N ILE A 59 0.11 13.58 -1.97
CA ILE A 59 1.13 13.50 -3.04
C ILE A 59 0.56 13.00 -4.36
N PHE A 60 -0.63 12.40 -4.32
CA PHE A 60 -1.29 11.86 -5.50
C PHE A 60 -2.80 11.82 -5.31
N THR A 61 -3.56 11.99 -6.38
CA THR A 61 -5.01 11.82 -6.43
C THR A 61 -5.37 11.17 -7.75
N ALA A 62 -6.21 10.14 -7.70
CA ALA A 62 -6.69 9.42 -8.86
C ALA A 62 -8.20 9.17 -8.75
N ASP A 63 -8.87 9.20 -9.89
CA ASP A 63 -10.23 8.67 -10.02
C ASP A 63 -10.21 7.16 -9.82
N CYS A 64 -11.12 6.63 -8.99
CA CYS A 64 -11.24 5.19 -8.76
C CYS A 64 -11.52 4.44 -10.09
N ASP A 65 -12.15 5.07 -11.10
CA ASP A 65 -12.41 4.47 -12.42
C ASP A 65 -11.16 4.33 -13.31
N SER A 66 -10.08 5.06 -12.98
CA SER A 66 -8.81 5.03 -13.73
C SER A 66 -7.75 4.12 -13.09
N ILE A 67 -8.07 3.51 -11.95
CA ILE A 67 -7.19 2.60 -11.22
C ILE A 67 -7.38 1.19 -11.76
N PHE A 68 -6.29 0.54 -12.16
CA PHE A 68 -6.33 -0.81 -12.73
C PHE A 68 -5.47 -1.82 -11.95
N GLU A 69 -4.50 -1.35 -11.16
CA GLU A 69 -3.62 -2.18 -10.34
C GLU A 69 -3.38 -1.56 -8.96
N VAL A 70 -3.35 -2.39 -7.91
CA VAL A 70 -2.92 -2.00 -6.57
C VAL A 70 -2.05 -3.07 -5.93
N TYR A 71 -0.97 -2.60 -5.32
CA TYR A 71 -0.06 -3.42 -4.52
C TYR A 71 -0.05 -2.90 -3.09
N LEU A 72 -0.51 -3.72 -2.16
CA LEU A 72 -0.48 -3.44 -0.72
C LEU A 72 0.87 -3.93 -0.17
N PHE A 73 1.59 -3.05 0.52
CA PHE A 73 2.79 -3.42 1.25
C PHE A 73 2.44 -3.48 2.73
N PRO A 74 2.49 -4.66 3.37
CA PRO A 74 2.11 -4.78 4.77
C PRO A 74 2.96 -3.84 5.61
N SER A 75 2.30 -2.90 6.31
CA SER A 75 2.92 -2.21 7.44
C SER A 75 3.21 -3.28 8.49
N ALA A 76 4.46 -3.36 8.98
CA ALA A 76 4.89 -4.39 9.92
C ALA A 76 3.82 -4.64 11.02
N PRO A 77 3.54 -5.90 11.39
CA PRO A 77 2.29 -6.35 12.06
C PRO A 77 1.99 -5.81 13.47
N ASN A 78 2.63 -4.73 13.92
CA ASN A 78 2.43 -4.13 15.23
C ASN A 78 1.80 -2.72 15.19
N THR A 79 1.33 -2.23 14.04
CA THR A 79 0.76 -0.88 13.93
C THR A 79 -0.77 -0.92 13.86
N ILE A 80 -1.41 -1.45 14.92
CA ILE A 80 -2.81 -1.14 15.19
C ILE A 80 -2.80 0.22 15.88
N VAL A 81 -2.84 1.31 15.12
CA VAL A 81 -3.15 2.62 15.70
C VAL A 81 -4.66 2.79 15.62
N SER A 82 -5.32 2.27 16.64
CA SER A 82 -6.71 2.62 16.92
C SER A 82 -6.75 4.09 17.32
N GLU A 83 -7.66 4.85 16.73
CA GLU A 83 -7.80 6.30 16.94
C GLU A 83 -8.20 6.71 18.36
N GLU A 84 -8.56 5.74 19.20
CA GLU A 84 -9.05 5.94 20.56
C GLU A 84 -7.94 5.98 21.62
N ASN A 85 -6.67 5.77 21.24
CA ASN A 85 -5.50 5.93 22.12
C ASN A 85 -4.58 7.11 21.74
N ALA A 86 -5.05 8.07 20.94
CA ALA A 86 -4.22 9.16 20.44
C ALA A 86 -3.86 10.23 21.50
N THR A 87 -4.31 10.13 22.75
CA THR A 87 -4.09 11.19 23.77
C THR A 87 -3.48 10.77 25.11
N GLU A 88 -3.32 9.48 25.43
CA GLU A 88 -2.81 9.09 26.76
C GLU A 88 -1.87 7.88 26.74
N THR A 89 -0.80 7.89 25.93
CA THR A 89 0.35 7.00 26.20
C THR A 89 1.69 7.48 25.61
N ILE A 90 1.84 8.77 25.30
CA ILE A 90 3.09 9.30 24.70
C ILE A 90 3.93 10.05 25.74
N GLU A 91 4.17 9.43 26.89
CA GLU A 91 5.29 9.84 27.77
C GLU A 91 6.16 8.67 28.27
N GLN A 92 5.88 7.40 27.91
CA GLN A 92 6.65 6.29 28.48
C GLN A 92 7.15 5.19 27.53
N ASP A 93 7.04 5.33 26.22
CA ASP A 93 7.68 4.36 25.29
C ASP A 93 8.68 4.97 24.32
N ALA A 94 9.39 6.00 24.81
CA ALA A 94 10.72 6.37 24.32
C ALA A 94 11.77 5.30 24.71
N MET A 95 11.43 4.01 24.59
CA MET A 95 12.29 2.88 24.89
C MET A 95 12.50 2.01 23.65
N LYS A 96 13.28 2.58 22.73
CA LYS A 96 14.36 1.88 22.03
C LYS A 96 13.96 0.55 21.35
N LYS A 97 13.32 0.64 20.19
CA LYS A 97 13.70 -0.19 19.04
C LYS A 97 13.85 0.71 17.83
N ASP A 98 15.08 0.79 17.32
CA ASP A 98 15.38 1.36 16.02
C ASP A 98 14.54 0.64 14.95
N ILE A 99 13.36 1.21 14.62
CA ILE A 99 12.60 0.79 13.45
C ILE A 99 13.37 1.35 12.25
N LYS A 100 14.35 0.58 11.78
CA LYS A 100 15.03 0.86 10.51
C LYS A 100 14.02 0.63 9.40
N ILE A 101 13.48 1.73 8.88
CA ILE A 101 12.77 1.73 7.60
C ILE A 101 13.79 1.25 6.55
N PRO A 102 13.54 0.12 5.85
CA PRO A 102 14.46 -0.37 4.84
C PRO A 102 14.57 0.66 3.70
N SER A 103 15.79 0.87 3.24
CA SER A 103 16.03 1.76 2.09
C SER A 103 15.43 1.18 0.81
N VAL A 104 15.15 2.06 -0.16
CA VAL A 104 14.63 1.65 -1.48
C VAL A 104 15.50 0.57 -2.13
N ALA A 105 16.82 0.63 -1.96
CA ALA A 105 17.74 -0.39 -2.47
C ALA A 105 17.48 -1.78 -1.88
N GLN A 106 17.20 -1.85 -0.57
CA GLN A 106 16.91 -3.11 0.12
C GLN A 106 15.57 -3.71 -0.34
N MET A 107 14.57 -2.86 -0.59
CA MET A 107 13.27 -3.32 -1.11
C MET A 107 13.36 -3.85 -2.54
N ILE A 108 14.26 -3.29 -3.37
CA ILE A 108 14.51 -3.78 -4.74
C ILE A 108 15.21 -5.14 -4.71
N GLU A 109 16.20 -5.32 -3.85
CA GLU A 109 16.93 -6.58 -3.69
C GLU A 109 16.00 -7.70 -3.19
N GLU A 110 15.14 -7.40 -2.21
CA GLU A 110 14.15 -8.35 -1.70
C GLU A 110 13.15 -8.78 -2.80
N ARG A 111 12.74 -7.85 -3.66
CA ARG A 111 11.90 -8.15 -4.84
C ARG A 111 12.60 -9.07 -5.84
N GLN A 112 13.89 -8.88 -6.08
CA GLN A 112 14.66 -9.73 -6.99
C GLN A 112 14.78 -11.15 -6.45
N ASN A 113 15.05 -11.31 -5.16
CA ASN A 113 15.13 -12.62 -4.51
C ASN A 113 13.79 -13.37 -4.56
N LEU A 114 12.65 -12.68 -4.34
CA LEU A 114 11.33 -13.29 -4.44
C LEU A 114 11.01 -13.75 -5.88
N LEU A 115 11.46 -13.01 -6.89
CA LEU A 115 11.31 -13.39 -8.29
C LEU A 115 12.15 -14.62 -8.66
N GLU A 116 13.39 -14.71 -8.18
CA GLU A 116 14.23 -15.89 -8.38
C GLU A 116 13.65 -17.12 -7.67
N LEU A 117 13.07 -16.94 -6.48
CA LEU A 117 12.40 -18.03 -5.76
C LEU A 117 11.17 -18.53 -6.50
N ALA A 118 10.35 -17.63 -7.04
CA ALA A 118 9.19 -17.97 -7.85
C ALA A 118 9.55 -18.63 -9.20
N GLN A 119 10.73 -18.32 -9.75
CA GLN A 119 11.24 -18.95 -10.98
C GLN A 119 11.94 -20.28 -10.73
N SER A 120 12.39 -20.56 -9.51
CA SER A 120 13.07 -21.80 -9.13
C SER A 120 12.14 -22.84 -8.49
N SER A 121 10.89 -22.50 -8.16
CA SER A 121 9.86 -23.49 -7.81
C SER A 121 9.37 -24.23 -9.06
N PRO A 122 9.61 -25.53 -9.22
CA PRO A 122 9.00 -26.31 -10.29
C PRO A 122 7.48 -26.35 -10.06
N LEU A 123 6.70 -26.14 -11.11
CA LEU A 123 5.29 -26.54 -11.15
C LEU A 123 5.24 -28.06 -10.94
N GLU A 124 4.98 -28.50 -9.72
CA GLU A 124 4.42 -29.83 -9.51
C GLU A 124 3.00 -29.79 -10.08
N GLU A 125 2.88 -30.12 -11.37
CA GLU A 125 1.61 -30.45 -11.99
C GLU A 125 0.98 -31.60 -11.18
N GLU A 126 -0.06 -31.29 -10.41
CA GLU A 126 -1.01 -32.28 -9.89
C GLU A 126 -1.64 -33.01 -11.08
N ASN A 127 -1.02 -34.08 -11.52
CA ASN A 127 -1.70 -35.05 -12.38
C ASN A 127 -2.43 -36.03 -11.47
N SER A 128 -3.65 -35.65 -11.08
CA SER A 128 -4.55 -36.53 -10.34
C SER A 128 -5.80 -36.84 -11.18
N HIS A 129 -5.95 -38.14 -11.45
CA HIS A 129 -7.15 -38.88 -11.82
C HIS A 129 -7.67 -38.81 -13.28
N GLU A 130 -7.35 -39.86 -14.05
CA GLU A 130 -8.33 -40.90 -14.45
C GLU A 130 -7.65 -42.27 -14.63
#